data_AF-A0A957IWX3-F1
#
_entry.id   AF-A0A957IWX3-F1
#
_cell.length_a   1.000
_cell.length_b   1.000
_cell.length_c   1.000
_cell.angle_alpha   90.00
_cell.angle_beta   90.00
_cell.angle_gamma   90.00
#
_symmetry.space_group_name_H-M   'P 1'
#
loop_
_entity.id
_entity.type
_entity.pdbx_description
1 polymer ?
#
loop_
_entity_poly.entity_id
_entity_poly.type
_entity_poly.pdbx_seq_one_letter_code
_entity_poly.pdbx_strand_id
1 'polypeptide(L)'
;MHAKRNELVGGLLLVTFGVLSLAAQFVSLPAFAGLLVLPAIALIFFIAGIAARQIGFLIPGGILAGIGLGAFLIEGPLAPIHGDAEGGIFLLSMAAGWALITLLSAVATPRTHWWPLIPGGIMALIGGSILLGGAFVTALELAGRLWPVILILFGFALVLQNARHGRSEKNA
;
A
#
# COMPACT_ATOMS: atom_id res chain seq x y z
N MET A 1 -22.32 31.17 10.35
CA MET A 1 -22.44 31.18 8.87
C MET A 1 -21.54 30.17 8.14
N HIS A 2 -20.47 29.61 8.75
CA HIS A 2 -19.56 28.65 8.09
C HIS A 2 -20.13 27.23 7.90
N ALA A 3 -20.98 26.74 8.82
CA ALA A 3 -21.53 25.38 8.75
C ALA A 3 -22.42 25.13 7.51
N LYS A 4 -23.40 26.00 7.23
CA LYS A 4 -24.29 25.89 6.06
C LYS A 4 -23.55 25.90 4.71
N ARG A 5 -22.44 26.63 4.62
CA ARG A 5 -21.63 26.68 3.38
C ARG A 5 -20.90 25.36 3.14
N ASN A 6 -20.40 24.72 4.21
CA ASN A 6 -19.74 23.43 4.10
C ASN A 6 -20.73 22.30 3.79
N GLU A 7 -21.97 22.38 4.31
CA GLU A 7 -23.06 21.45 3.96
C GLU A 7 -23.48 21.57 2.49
N LEU A 8 -23.61 22.79 1.97
CA LEU A 8 -23.89 23.04 0.55
C LEU A 8 -22.76 22.56 -0.36
N VAL A 9 -21.50 22.82 0.01
CA VAL A 9 -20.34 22.35 -0.74
C VAL A 9 -20.27 20.82 -0.72
N GLY A 10 -20.51 20.19 0.43
CA GLY A 10 -20.56 18.73 0.54
C GLY A 10 -21.67 18.11 -0.32
N GLY A 11 -22.88 18.66 -0.26
CA GLY A 11 -24.01 18.21 -1.08
C GLY A 11 -23.76 18.40 -2.58
N LEU A 12 -23.22 19.54 -2.99
CA LEU A 12 -22.90 19.82 -4.38
C LEU A 12 -21.81 18.88 -4.91
N LEU A 13 -20.75 18.64 -4.12
CA LEU A 13 -19.71 17.68 -4.49
C LEU A 13 -20.28 16.27 -4.66
N LEU A 14 -21.19 15.85 -3.78
CA LEU A 14 -21.84 14.53 -3.88
C LEU A 14 -22.70 14.41 -5.14
N VAL A 15 -23.48 15.44 -5.46
CA VAL A 15 -24.31 15.49 -6.67
C VAL A 15 -23.43 15.49 -7.92
N THR A 16 -22.38 16.30 -7.95
CA THR A 16 -21.45 16.35 -9.08
C THR A 16 -20.76 15.01 -9.27
N PHE A 17 -20.24 14.39 -8.20
CA PHE A 17 -19.63 13.06 -8.26
C PHE A 17 -20.62 12.00 -8.76
N GLY A 18 -21.85 12.01 -8.25
CA GLY A 18 -22.91 11.10 -8.69
C GLY A 18 -23.29 11.26 -10.16
N VAL A 19 -23.46 12.49 -10.65
CA VAL A 19 -23.76 12.76 -12.07
C VAL A 19 -22.61 12.36 -12.98
N LEU A 20 -21.36 12.66 -12.60
CA LEU A 20 -20.18 12.24 -13.36
C LEU A 20 -20.06 10.72 -13.41
N SER A 21 -20.28 10.04 -12.28
CA SER A 21 -20.26 8.58 -12.20
C SER A 21 -21.37 7.94 -13.03
N LEU A 22 -22.57 8.53 -13.04
CA LEU A 22 -23.68 8.07 -13.87
C LEU A 22 -23.39 8.29 -15.36
N ALA A 23 -22.90 9.47 -15.74
CA ALA A 23 -22.52 9.76 -17.13
C ALA A 23 -21.42 8.82 -17.63
N ALA A 24 -20.45 8.48 -16.78
CA ALA A 24 -19.40 7.53 -17.11
C ALA A 24 -19.91 6.10 -17.40
N GLN A 25 -21.10 5.72 -16.92
CA GLN A 25 -21.72 4.43 -17.27
C GLN A 25 -22.30 4.41 -18.68
N PHE A 26 -22.72 5.58 -19.20
CA PHE A 26 -23.30 5.72 -20.54
C PHE A 26 -22.26 6.05 -21.61
N VAL A 27 -21.09 6.56 -21.22
CA VAL A 27 -19.98 6.79 -22.12
C VAL A 27 -19.10 5.55 -22.15
N SER A 28 -19.09 4.82 -23.27
CA SER A 28 -18.13 3.76 -23.52
C SER A 28 -16.75 4.37 -23.75
N LEU A 29 -16.07 4.75 -22.67
CA LEU A 29 -14.66 5.08 -22.74
C LEU A 29 -13.89 3.82 -23.15
N PRO A 30 -12.88 3.94 -24.01
CA PRO A 30 -11.97 2.83 -24.27
C PRO A 30 -11.41 2.31 -22.94
N ALA A 31 -11.26 0.99 -22.78
CA ALA A 31 -10.77 0.39 -21.53
C ALA A 31 -9.46 1.03 -21.04
N PHE A 32 -8.58 1.43 -21.96
CA PHE A 32 -7.32 2.12 -21.65
C PHE A 32 -7.52 3.47 -20.93
N ALA A 33 -8.64 4.16 -21.14
CA ALA A 33 -8.91 5.46 -20.55
C ALA A 33 -9.19 5.34 -19.04
N GLY A 34 -9.89 4.28 -18.61
CA GLY A 34 -10.08 3.97 -17.18
C GLY A 34 -8.75 3.62 -16.50
N LEU A 35 -7.91 2.86 -17.20
CA LEU A 35 -6.57 2.45 -16.77
C LEU A 35 -5.63 3.64 -16.54
N LEU A 36 -5.80 4.74 -17.28
CA LEU A 36 -4.97 5.95 -17.17
C LEU A 36 -5.36 6.86 -15.99
N VAL A 37 -6.55 6.72 -15.42
CA VAL A 37 -7.02 7.59 -14.32
C VAL A 37 -6.10 7.46 -13.10
N LEU A 38 -5.79 6.23 -12.68
CA LEU A 38 -4.95 5.96 -11.51
C LEU A 38 -3.50 6.48 -11.69
N PRO A 39 -2.79 6.17 -12.80
CA PRO A 39 -1.49 6.78 -13.09
C PRO A 39 -1.51 8.30 -13.19
N ALA A 40 -2.56 8.89 -13.76
CA ALA A 40 -2.68 10.35 -13.85
C ALA A 40 -2.78 11.00 -12.47
N ILE A 41 -3.62 10.44 -11.58
CA ILE A 41 -3.74 10.93 -10.20
C ILE A 41 -2.42 10.70 -9.43
N ALA A 42 -1.78 9.54 -9.62
CA ALA A 42 -0.47 9.25 -9.03
C ALA A 42 0.58 10.29 -9.42
N LEU A 43 0.61 10.67 -10.71
CA LEU A 43 1.52 11.69 -11.23
C LEU A 43 1.26 13.06 -10.61
N ILE A 44 -0.01 13.45 -10.45
CA ILE A 44 -0.37 14.70 -9.76
C ILE A 44 0.18 14.71 -8.32
N PHE A 45 0.01 13.60 -7.59
CA PHE A 45 0.54 13.46 -6.23
C PHE A 45 2.07 13.48 -6.17
N PHE A 46 2.76 12.84 -7.13
CA PHE A 46 4.20 12.90 -7.20
C PHE A 46 4.72 14.30 -7.52
N ILE A 47 4.12 14.97 -8.51
CA ILE A 47 4.46 16.37 -8.84
C ILE A 47 4.24 17.26 -7.63
N ALA A 48 3.10 17.14 -6.94
CA ALA A 48 2.80 17.90 -5.74
C ALA A 48 3.82 17.60 -4.61
N GLY A 49 4.15 16.34 -4.39
CA GLY A 49 5.12 15.92 -3.36
C GLY A 49 6.54 16.39 -3.64
N ILE A 50 6.96 16.36 -4.91
CA ILE A 50 8.27 16.86 -5.35
C ILE A 50 8.32 18.40 -5.22
N ALA A 51 7.29 19.11 -5.69
CA ALA A 51 7.22 20.56 -5.62
C ALA A 51 7.15 21.07 -4.18
N ALA A 52 6.34 20.43 -3.33
CA ALA A 52 6.20 20.76 -1.92
C ALA A 52 7.33 20.21 -1.04
N ARG A 53 8.17 19.30 -1.57
CA ARG A 53 9.19 18.54 -0.82
C ARG A 53 8.62 17.83 0.42
N GLN A 54 7.39 17.31 0.29
CA GLN A 54 6.66 16.66 1.39
C GLN A 54 6.32 15.21 1.05
N ILE A 55 6.68 14.30 1.97
CA ILE A 55 6.37 12.87 1.83
C ILE A 55 4.86 12.59 1.82
N GLY A 56 4.05 13.44 2.46
CA GLY A 56 2.60 13.25 2.58
C GLY A 56 1.89 13.07 1.23
N PHE A 57 2.39 13.69 0.16
CA PHE A 57 1.87 13.50 -1.20
C PHE A 57 2.52 12.32 -1.93
N LEU A 58 3.77 11.99 -1.62
CA LEU A 58 4.46 10.85 -2.25
C LEU A 58 3.82 9.51 -1.86
N ILE A 59 3.28 9.40 -0.65
CA ILE A 59 2.60 8.17 -0.16
C ILE A 59 1.39 7.80 -1.02
N PRO A 60 0.34 8.65 -1.14
CA PRO A 60 -0.79 8.35 -2.02
C PRO A 60 -0.35 8.22 -3.49
N GLY A 61 0.65 9.00 -3.94
CA GLY A 61 1.24 8.83 -5.26
C GLY A 61 1.80 7.42 -5.50
N GLY A 62 2.58 6.88 -4.55
CA GLY A 62 3.16 5.54 -4.63
C GLY A 62 2.12 4.43 -4.61
N ILE A 63 1.11 4.56 -3.76
CA ILE A 63 0.00 3.59 -3.68
C ILE A 63 -0.79 3.59 -5.00
N LEU A 64 -1.19 4.76 -5.49
CA LEU A 64 -1.95 4.88 -6.74
C LEU A 64 -1.13 4.44 -7.96
N ALA A 65 0.18 4.71 -7.97
CA ALA A 65 1.08 4.21 -9.00
C ALA A 65 1.18 2.68 -8.97
N GLY A 66 1.26 2.07 -7.78
CA GLY A 66 1.28 0.62 -7.62
C GLY A 66 -0.01 -0.05 -8.09
N ILE A 67 -1.17 0.48 -7.69
CA ILE A 67 -2.49 0.00 -8.13
C ILE A 67 -2.63 0.18 -9.64
N GLY A 68 -2.29 1.36 -10.18
CA GLY A 68 -2.37 1.65 -11.60
C GLY A 68 -1.46 0.76 -12.43
N LEU A 69 -0.24 0.48 -11.96
CA LEU A 69 0.68 -0.44 -12.62
C LEU A 69 0.15 -1.89 -12.58
N GLY A 70 -0.38 -2.33 -11.43
CA GLY A 70 -0.95 -3.67 -11.28
C GLY A 70 -2.15 -3.90 -12.21
N ALA A 71 -3.10 -2.96 -12.20
CA ALA A 71 -4.24 -2.98 -13.11
C ALA A 71 -3.79 -2.95 -14.58
N PHE A 72 -2.82 -2.08 -14.91
CA PHE A 72 -2.27 -2.01 -16.27
C PHE A 72 -1.68 -3.34 -16.72
N LEU A 73 -0.87 -4.00 -15.89
CA LEU A 73 -0.23 -5.26 -16.23
C LEU A 73 -1.25 -6.39 -16.38
N ILE A 74 -2.19 -6.50 -15.44
CA ILE A 74 -3.18 -7.59 -15.40
C ILE A 74 -4.23 -7.43 -16.49
N GLU A 75 -4.73 -6.22 -16.76
CA GLU A 75 -5.75 -6.02 -17.81
C GLU A 75 -5.12 -5.84 -19.21
N GLY A 76 -3.81 -5.59 -19.27
CA GLY A 76 -3.08 -5.34 -20.51
C GLY A 76 -2.14 -6.48 -20.90
N PRO A 77 -0.81 -6.29 -20.82
CA PRO A 77 0.17 -7.21 -21.39
C PRO A 77 0.19 -8.60 -20.75
N LEU A 78 -0.27 -8.73 -19.49
CA LEU A 78 -0.30 -10.00 -18.76
C LEU A 78 -1.73 -10.54 -18.58
N ALA A 79 -2.70 -10.04 -19.34
CA ALA A 79 -4.09 -10.50 -19.31
C ALA A 79 -4.30 -12.01 -19.51
N PRO A 80 -3.46 -12.76 -20.26
CA PRO A 80 -3.60 -14.21 -20.33
C PRO A 80 -3.21 -14.95 -19.04
N ILE A 81 -2.54 -14.28 -18.10
CA ILE A 81 -2.12 -14.87 -16.82
C ILE A 81 -3.28 -14.77 -15.84
N HIS A 82 -3.71 -15.92 -15.32
CA HIS A 82 -4.83 -16.03 -14.40
C HIS A 82 -4.47 -16.86 -13.16
N GLY A 83 -5.31 -16.76 -12.12
CA GLY A 83 -5.14 -17.51 -10.87
C GLY A 83 -4.11 -16.84 -9.96
N ASP A 84 -3.36 -17.64 -9.18
CA ASP A 84 -2.48 -17.12 -8.13
C ASP A 84 -1.43 -16.13 -8.66
N ALA A 85 -0.95 -16.34 -9.88
CA ALA A 85 0.05 -15.48 -10.52
C ALA A 85 -0.45 -14.04 -10.73
N GLU A 86 -1.75 -13.84 -10.93
CA GLU A 86 -2.36 -12.52 -11.03
C GLU A 86 -2.18 -11.72 -9.73
N GLY A 87 -2.45 -12.37 -8.58
CA GLY A 87 -2.19 -11.80 -7.26
C GLY A 87 -0.71 -11.51 -7.03
N GLY A 88 0.17 -12.42 -7.45
CA GLY A 88 1.63 -12.23 -7.38
C GLY A 88 2.11 -10.99 -8.13
N ILE A 89 1.65 -10.81 -9.38
CA ILE A 89 1.95 -9.63 -10.21
C ILE A 89 1.43 -8.36 -9.54
N PHE A 90 0.18 -8.37 -9.05
CA PHE A 90 -0.40 -7.21 -8.36
C PHE A 90 0.42 -6.80 -7.13
N LEU A 91 0.83 -7.76 -6.30
CA LEU A 91 1.67 -7.51 -5.12
C LEU A 91 3.05 -6.93 -5.50
N LEU A 92 3.65 -7.40 -6.58
CA LEU A 92 4.92 -6.85 -7.08
C LEU A 92 4.76 -5.42 -7.63
N SER A 93 3.67 -5.12 -8.32
CA SER A 93 3.35 -3.76 -8.75
C SER A 93 3.16 -2.82 -7.56
N MET A 94 2.48 -3.28 -6.52
CA MET A 94 2.37 -2.56 -5.25
C MET A 94 3.73 -2.35 -4.59
N ALA A 95 4.58 -3.38 -4.54
CA ALA A 95 5.95 -3.28 -4.02
C ALA A 95 6.78 -2.22 -4.76
N ALA A 96 6.66 -2.15 -6.08
CA ALA A 96 7.29 -1.11 -6.90
C ALA A 96 6.77 0.29 -6.54
N GLY A 97 5.45 0.44 -6.34
CA GLY A 97 4.85 1.69 -5.86
C GLY A 97 5.41 2.15 -4.50
N TRP A 98 5.58 1.22 -3.56
CA TRP A 98 6.18 1.47 -2.25
C TRP A 98 7.67 1.84 -2.33
N ALA A 99 8.43 1.13 -3.17
CA ALA A 99 9.84 1.43 -3.42
C ALA A 99 10.02 2.83 -4.04
N LEU A 100 9.12 3.22 -4.94
CA LEU A 100 9.12 4.53 -5.58
C LEU A 100 8.94 5.67 -4.57
N ILE A 101 8.18 5.48 -3.49
CA ILE A 101 8.08 6.47 -2.39
C ILE A 101 9.46 6.74 -1.78
N THR A 102 10.21 5.68 -1.49
CA THR A 102 11.57 5.80 -0.92
C THR A 102 12.50 6.52 -1.89
N LEU A 103 12.49 6.09 -3.16
CA LEU A 103 13.32 6.66 -4.22
C LEU A 103 13.04 8.17 -4.41
N LEU A 104 11.76 8.55 -4.53
CA LEU A 104 11.38 9.96 -4.69
C LEU A 104 11.65 10.76 -3.41
N SER A 105 11.47 10.17 -2.23
CA SER A 105 11.82 10.86 -0.98
C SER A 105 13.32 11.16 -0.90
N ALA A 106 14.19 10.27 -1.39
CA ALA A 106 15.63 10.46 -1.38
C ALA A 106 16.09 11.62 -2.29
N VAL A 107 15.40 11.83 -3.41
CA VAL A 107 15.78 12.85 -4.40
C VAL A 107 15.07 14.18 -4.15
N ALA A 108 13.82 14.16 -3.69
CA ALA A 108 12.95 15.34 -3.65
C ALA A 108 12.68 15.90 -2.25
N THR A 109 12.98 15.17 -1.17
CA THR A 109 12.67 15.61 0.20
C THR A 109 13.94 15.78 1.06
N PRO A 110 13.91 16.59 2.14
CA PRO A 110 15.09 16.85 2.97
C PRO A 110 15.62 15.63 3.73
N ARG A 111 14.82 14.57 3.86
CA ARG A 111 15.19 13.33 4.54
C ARG A 111 14.69 12.14 3.75
N THR A 112 15.57 11.16 3.53
CA THR A 112 15.17 9.88 2.94
C THR A 112 14.32 9.11 3.93
N HIS A 113 13.16 8.64 3.47
CA HIS A 113 12.25 7.84 4.28
C HIS A 113 12.37 6.38 3.86
N TRP A 114 12.97 5.57 4.73
CA TRP A 114 13.26 4.15 4.47
C TRP A 114 12.12 3.21 4.87
N TRP A 115 11.22 3.68 5.73
CA TRP A 115 10.09 2.89 6.20
C TRP A 115 9.20 2.31 5.07
N PRO A 116 8.99 2.96 3.89
CA PRO A 116 8.18 2.41 2.80
C PRO A 116 8.76 1.10 2.22
N LEU A 117 10.06 0.85 2.39
CA LEU A 117 10.69 -0.41 1.97
C LEU A 117 10.24 -1.60 2.81
N ILE A 118 9.73 -1.40 4.02
CA ILE A 118 9.23 -2.51 4.85
C ILE A 118 7.96 -3.11 4.23
N PRO A 119 6.85 -2.36 4.04
CA PRO A 119 5.67 -2.91 3.37
C PRO A 119 5.99 -3.30 1.93
N GLY A 120 6.78 -2.50 1.19
CA GLY A 120 7.19 -2.84 -0.18
C GLY A 120 7.97 -4.15 -0.25
N GLY A 121 8.90 -4.37 0.68
CA GLY A 121 9.70 -5.60 0.77
C GLY A 121 8.87 -6.82 1.13
N ILE A 122 7.93 -6.70 2.08
CA ILE A 122 6.99 -7.77 2.42
C ILE A 122 6.13 -8.12 1.20
N MET A 123 5.58 -7.11 0.50
CA MET A 123 4.80 -7.34 -0.71
C MET A 123 5.64 -7.98 -1.81
N ALA A 124 6.90 -7.59 -1.96
CA ALA A 124 7.81 -8.18 -2.93
C ALA A 124 8.11 -9.66 -2.62
N LEU A 125 8.33 -9.98 -1.35
CA LEU A 125 8.57 -11.35 -0.90
C LEU A 125 7.34 -12.24 -1.11
N ILE A 126 6.15 -11.76 -0.72
CA ILE A 126 4.90 -12.51 -0.90
C ILE A 126 4.60 -12.67 -2.39
N GLY A 127 4.57 -11.58 -3.16
CA GLY A 127 4.28 -11.61 -4.60
C GLY A 127 5.29 -12.46 -5.37
N GLY A 128 6.57 -12.33 -5.05
CA GLY A 128 7.64 -13.16 -5.61
C GLY A 128 7.49 -14.63 -5.25
N SER A 129 7.13 -14.96 -3.99
CA SER A 129 6.90 -16.35 -3.58
C SER A 129 5.76 -17.01 -4.34
N ILE A 130 4.69 -16.26 -4.64
CA ILE A 130 3.55 -16.75 -5.42
C ILE A 130 3.99 -17.05 -6.86
N LEU A 131 4.79 -16.18 -7.48
CA LEU A 131 5.25 -16.39 -8.86
C LEU A 131 6.31 -17.49 -8.99
N LEU A 132 7.18 -17.65 -8.01
CA LEU A 132 8.23 -18.67 -8.01
C LEU A 132 7.70 -20.04 -7.58
N GLY A 133 6.63 -20.07 -6.78
CA GLY A 133 5.99 -21.29 -6.30
C GLY A 133 6.87 -22.20 -5.44
N GLY A 134 6.35 -23.39 -5.14
CA GLY A 134 7.09 -24.49 -4.51
C GLY A 134 7.63 -24.16 -3.11
N ALA A 135 8.94 -24.39 -2.92
CA ALA A 135 9.60 -24.28 -1.62
C ALA A 135 9.55 -22.87 -0.99
N PHE A 136 9.46 -21.81 -1.80
CA PHE A 136 9.38 -20.43 -1.31
C PHE A 136 8.06 -20.16 -0.58
N VAL A 137 6.94 -20.67 -1.10
CA VAL A 137 5.63 -20.55 -0.45
C VAL A 137 5.63 -21.31 0.87
N THR A 138 6.15 -22.54 0.88
CA THR A 138 6.26 -23.34 2.12
C THR A 138 7.15 -22.67 3.17
N ALA A 139 8.27 -22.09 2.77
CA ALA A 139 9.16 -21.36 3.68
C ALA A 139 8.47 -20.13 4.29
N LEU A 140 7.70 -19.39 3.49
CA LEU A 140 6.95 -18.23 3.94
C LEU A 140 5.81 -18.61 4.88
N GLU A 141 5.09 -19.70 4.60
CA GLU A 141 4.07 -20.26 5.49
C GLU A 141 4.65 -20.68 6.85
N LEU A 142 5.83 -21.34 6.83
CA LEU A 142 6.54 -21.70 8.06
C LEU A 142 6.94 -20.46 8.86
N ALA A 143 7.50 -19.44 8.20
CA ALA A 143 7.82 -18.16 8.85
C ALA A 143 6.56 -17.51 9.47
N GLY A 144 5.44 -17.52 8.73
CA GLY A 144 4.13 -17.06 9.20
C GLY A 144 3.54 -17.86 10.36
N ARG A 145 3.94 -19.12 10.53
CA ARG A 145 3.55 -19.94 11.69
C ARG A 145 4.49 -19.78 12.89
N LEU A 146 5.72 -19.33 12.67
CA LEU A 146 6.72 -19.16 13.73
C LEU A 146 6.55 -17.84 14.49
N TRP A 147 6.09 -16.76 13.85
CA TRP A 147 5.94 -15.45 14.54
C TRP A 147 5.02 -15.48 15.79
N PRO A 148 3.86 -16.16 15.81
CA PRO A 148 3.00 -16.20 16.99
C PRO A 148 3.69 -16.96 18.12
N VAL A 149 4.45 -18.01 17.80
CA VAL A 149 5.21 -18.78 18.78
C VAL A 149 6.28 -17.91 19.43
N ILE A 150 7.02 -17.13 18.62
CA ILE A 150 8.02 -16.18 19.13
C ILE A 150 7.36 -15.15 20.06
N LEU A 151 6.20 -14.59 19.68
CA LEU A 151 5.49 -13.63 20.51
C LEU A 151 4.94 -14.24 21.80
N ILE A 152 4.43 -15.48 21.77
CA ILE A 152 3.98 -16.19 22.96
C ILE A 152 5.15 -16.39 23.92
N LEU A 153 6.29 -16.88 23.42
CA LEU A 153 7.49 -17.10 24.25
C LEU A 153 8.03 -15.78 24.82
N PHE A 154 8.08 -14.73 24.01
CA PHE A 154 8.54 -13.41 24.44
C PHE A 154 7.59 -12.79 25.47
N GLY A 155 6.28 -12.90 25.25
CA GLY A 155 5.25 -12.49 26.20
C GLY A 155 5.36 -13.23 27.53
N PHE A 156 5.57 -14.56 27.50
CA PHE A 156 5.77 -15.36 28.69
C PHE A 156 7.04 -14.95 29.45
N ALA A 157 8.14 -14.70 28.74
CA ALA A 157 9.38 -14.21 29.32
C ALA A 157 9.20 -12.85 30.02
N LEU A 158 8.46 -11.92 29.41
CA LEU A 158 8.15 -10.61 30.00
C LEU A 158 7.32 -10.74 31.30
N VAL A 159 6.30 -11.60 31.32
CA VAL A 159 5.48 -11.84 32.51
C VAL A 159 6.33 -12.40 33.67
N LEU A 160 7.20 -13.36 33.38
CA LEU A 160 8.11 -13.94 34.38
C LEU A 160 9.14 -12.93 34.89
N GLN A 161 9.68 -12.08 34.03
CA GLN A 161 10.61 -11.01 34.43
C GLN A 161 9.94 -9.99 35.35
N ASN A 162 8.68 -9.63 35.06
CA ASN A 162 7.92 -8.69 35.90
C ASN A 162 7.54 -9.30 37.27
N ALA A 163 7.14 -10.58 37.29
CA ALA A 163 6.83 -11.31 38.52
C ALA A 163 8.06 -11.52 39.44
N ARG A 164 9.27 -11.47 38.87
CA ARG A 164 10.53 -11.51 39.61
C ARG A 164 10.89 -10.14 40.22
N HIS A 165 10.65 -9.04 39.52
CA HIS A 165 10.93 -7.69 40.03
C HIS A 165 10.02 -7.29 41.20
N GLY A 166 8.71 -7.53 41.10
CA GLY A 166 7.77 -7.20 42.19
C GLY A 166 7.96 -8.02 43.47
N ARG A 167 8.74 -9.11 43.42
CA ARG A 167 9.09 -9.93 44.58
C ARG A 167 10.34 -9.43 45.31
N SER A 168 11.16 -8.60 44.65
CA SER A 168 12.36 -8.00 45.23
C SER A 168 12.05 -6.76 46.06
N GLU A 169 11.01 -5.97 45.72
CA GLU A 169 10.58 -4.82 46.52
C GLU A 169 9.85 -5.20 47.81
N LYS A 170 9.21 -6.38 47.86
CA LYS A 170 8.46 -6.85 49.04
C LYS A 170 9.35 -7.45 50.14
N ASN A 171 10.62 -7.69 49.85
CA ASN A 171 11.60 -8.31 50.74
C ASN A 171 12.73 -7.33 51.16
N ALA A 172 12.62 -6.05 50.80
CA ALA A 172 13.45 -4.96 51.27
C ALA A 172 12.66 -4.14 52.31
#